data_AF-A0A972UQ01-F1
#
_entry.id   AF-A0A972UQ01-F1
#
_cell.length_a   1.000
_cell.length_b   1.000
_cell.length_c   1.000
_cell.angle_alpha   90.00
_cell.angle_beta   90.00
_cell.angle_gamma   90.00
#
_symmetry.space_group_name_H-M   'P 1'
#
loop_
_entity.id
_entity.type
_entity.pdbx_description
1 polymer ?
#
loop_
_entity_poly.entity_id
_entity_poly.type
_entity_poly.pdbx_seq_one_letter_code
_entity_poly.pdbx_strand_id
1 'polypeptide(L)'
;MHRPGGPYALITSLCIFMYDRARHRFRLDGLLPGATIEEVRDNTGFDFDCPDDVGMAPPPEPDRLKIIRGRVAREIAETYPEFAATKLGYQGDSAD
;
A
#
# COMPACT_ATOMS: atom_id res chain seq x y z
N MET A 1 8.70 -28.87 10.35
CA MET A 1 7.87 -27.95 9.55
C MET A 1 8.81 -27.03 8.79
N HIS A 2 8.97 -27.18 7.47
CA HIS A 2 9.78 -26.29 6.65
C HIS A 2 8.83 -25.23 6.07
N ARG A 3 8.98 -23.97 6.49
CA ARG A 3 8.24 -22.84 5.92
C ARG A 3 9.22 -22.10 5.00
N PRO A 4 9.21 -22.37 3.69
CA PRO A 4 10.05 -21.66 2.72
C PRO A 4 9.54 -20.22 2.56
N GLY A 5 9.62 -19.46 3.65
CA GLY A 5 9.29 -18.05 3.70
C GLY A 5 10.43 -17.23 3.13
N GLY A 6 10.12 -15.99 2.78
CA GLY A 6 11.10 -15.03 2.31
C GLY A 6 10.39 -13.76 1.89
N PRO A 7 11.13 -12.64 1.76
CA PRO A 7 10.53 -11.39 1.31
C PRO A 7 9.91 -11.57 -0.07
N TYR A 8 8.78 -10.91 -0.28
CA TYR A 8 8.09 -10.83 -1.57
C TYR A 8 7.97 -9.37 -1.99
N ALA A 9 7.41 -8.54 -1.11
CA ALA A 9 7.29 -7.11 -1.29
C ALA A 9 7.45 -6.40 0.05
N LEU A 10 7.78 -5.11 -0.01
CA LEU A 10 7.72 -4.17 1.11
C LEU A 10 6.89 -2.96 0.64
N ILE A 11 5.75 -2.74 1.28
CA ILE A 11 4.83 -1.64 0.95
C ILE A 11 4.85 -0.66 2.12
N THR A 12 5.09 0.61 1.83
CA THR A 12 5.17 1.70 2.81
C THR A 12 4.17 2.80 2.46
N SER A 13 4.18 3.90 3.22
CA SER A 13 3.44 5.12 2.84
C SER A 13 4.06 5.87 1.66
N LEU A 14 5.33 5.58 1.30
CA LEU A 14 6.05 6.29 0.24
C LEU A 14 6.13 5.50 -1.06
N CYS A 15 6.29 4.17 -0.97
CA CYS A 15 6.60 3.36 -2.13
C CYS A 15 6.27 1.87 -1.97
N ILE A 16 6.35 1.17 -3.10
CA ILE A 16 6.28 -0.28 -3.23
C ILE A 16 7.68 -0.77 -3.66
N PHE A 17 8.26 -1.67 -2.87
CA PHE A 17 9.43 -2.44 -3.25
C PHE A 17 9.03 -3.88 -3.55
N MET A 18 9.63 -4.45 -4.61
CA MET A 18 9.56 -5.88 -4.90
C MET A 18 10.90 -6.53 -4.59
N TYR A 19 10.86 -7.72 -3.99
CA TYR A 19 12.09 -8.47 -3.70
C TYR A 19 12.51 -9.31 -4.90
N ASP A 20 13.69 -9.00 -5.45
CA ASP A 20 14.33 -9.83 -6.46
C ASP A 20 15.03 -11.00 -5.76
N ARG A 21 14.46 -12.20 -5.91
CA ARG A 21 14.99 -13.42 -5.30
C ARG A 21 16.34 -13.86 -5.89
N ALA A 22 16.62 -13.55 -7.15
CA ALA A 22 17.89 -13.91 -7.78
C ALA A 22 19.02 -13.00 -7.31
N ARG A 23 18.72 -11.71 -7.09
CA ARG A 23 19.69 -10.71 -6.61
C ARG A 23 19.75 -10.58 -5.09
N HIS A 24 18.78 -11.16 -4.39
CA HIS A 24 18.61 -11.03 -2.94
C HIS A 24 18.51 -9.58 -2.45
N ARG A 25 17.82 -8.72 -3.23
CA ARG A 25 17.72 -7.28 -2.99
C ARG A 25 16.32 -6.75 -3.29
N PHE A 26 15.98 -5.61 -2.68
CA PHE A 26 14.77 -4.88 -3.03
C PHE A 26 15.01 -4.01 -4.28
N ARG A 27 14.00 -3.98 -5.15
CA ARG A 27 13.88 -3.09 -6.29
C ARG A 27 12.69 -2.16 -6.09
N LEU A 28 12.89 -0.86 -6.29
CA LEU A 28 11.79 0.11 -6.29
C LEU A 28 10.87 -0.17 -7.48
N ASP A 29 9.59 -0.38 -7.17
CA ASP A 29 8.58 -0.79 -8.16
C ASP A 29 7.62 0.34 -8.49
N GLY A 30 7.30 1.19 -7.50
CA GLY A 30 6.49 2.38 -7.72
C GLY A 30 6.45 3.30 -6.51
N LEU A 31 6.21 4.58 -6.77
CA LEU A 31 6.00 5.62 -5.77
C LEU A 31 4.51 5.75 -5.45
N LEU A 32 4.18 6.00 -4.18
CA LEU A 32 2.82 6.38 -3.80
C LEU A 32 2.59 7.88 -4.04
N PRO A 33 1.32 8.33 -4.17
CA PRO A 33 1.01 9.71 -4.49
C PRO A 33 1.71 10.72 -3.56
N GLY A 34 2.45 11.64 -4.17
CA GLY A 34 3.16 12.72 -3.47
C GLY A 34 4.60 12.38 -3.05
N ALA A 35 5.03 11.12 -3.16
CA ALA A 35 6.40 10.73 -2.82
C ALA A 35 7.40 11.01 -3.94
N THR A 36 8.67 11.17 -3.59
CA THR A 36 9.82 11.33 -4.51
C THR A 36 10.86 10.23 -4.31
N ILE A 37 11.72 10.00 -5.31
CA ILE A 37 12.81 9.01 -5.17
C ILE A 37 13.79 9.45 -4.08
N GLU A 38 14.06 10.76 -4.01
CA GLU A 38 14.91 11.38 -2.99
C GLU A 38 14.36 11.10 -1.59
N GLU A 39 13.08 11.35 -1.35
CA GLU A 39 12.44 11.08 -0.07
C GLU A 39 12.48 9.59 0.31
N VAL A 40 12.30 8.69 -0.66
CA VAL A 40 12.45 7.24 -0.43
C VAL A 40 13.88 6.91 -0.01
N ARG A 41 14.90 7.48 -0.67
CA ARG A 41 16.31 7.25 -0.32
C ARG A 41 16.65 7.78 1.07
N ASP A 42 16.22 9.01 1.38
CA ASP A 42 16.48 9.65 2.67
C ASP A 42 15.85 8.88 3.84
N ASN A 43 14.75 8.16 3.60
CA ASN A 43 14.04 7.36 4.59
C ASN A 43 14.38 5.85 4.53
N THR A 44 15.33 5.42 3.69
CA THR A 44 15.69 4.01 3.54
C THR A 44 17.14 3.76 3.94
N GLY A 45 17.34 3.06 5.07
CA GLY A 45 18.67 2.76 5.62
C GLY A 45 19.44 1.62 4.94
N PHE A 46 19.03 1.17 3.76
CA PHE A 46 19.67 0.09 3.00
C PHE A 46 19.67 0.39 1.50
N ASP A 47 20.62 -0.21 0.77
CA ASP A 47 20.70 -0.04 -0.68
C ASP A 47 19.62 -0.85 -1.41
N PHE A 48 18.99 -0.24 -2.41
CA PHE A 48 18.01 -0.87 -3.28
C PHE A 48 18.26 -0.53 -4.75
N ASP A 49 17.74 -1.37 -5.65
CA ASP A 49 17.81 -1.14 -7.09
C ASP A 49 16.69 -0.16 -7.51
N CYS A 50 17.03 0.88 -8.26
CA CYS A 50 16.09 1.92 -8.70
C CYS A 50 16.18 2.05 -10.23
N PRO A 51 15.27 1.43 -11.00
CA PRO A 51 15.18 1.62 -12.45
C PRO A 51 14.89 3.08 -12.82
N ASP A 52 15.33 3.50 -14.02
CA ASP A 52 15.12 4.87 -14.53
C ASP A 52 13.66 5.16 -14.89
N ASP A 53 12.84 4.11 -15.08
CA ASP A 53 11.43 4.19 -15.50
C ASP A 53 10.43 4.05 -14.33
N VAL A 54 10.89 4.14 -13.08
CA VAL A 54 10.00 4.09 -11.91
C VAL A 54 9.05 5.29 -11.93
N GLY A 55 7.76 4.99 -11.92
CA GLY A 55 6.68 5.97 -11.85
C GLY A 55 5.83 5.84 -10.59
N MET A 56 4.71 6.59 -10.60
CA MET A 56 3.68 6.45 -9.57
C MET A 56 2.95 5.11 -9.73
N ALA A 57 2.69 4.43 -8.63
CA ALA A 57 1.81 3.28 -8.59
C ALA A 57 0.40 3.68 -9.06
N PRO A 58 -0.27 2.85 -9.86
CA PRO A 58 -1.61 3.16 -10.33
C PRO A 58 -2.58 3.30 -9.14
N PRO A 59 -3.56 4.22 -9.23
CA PRO A 59 -4.58 4.30 -8.21
C PRO A 59 -5.42 3.01 -8.19
N PRO A 60 -6.04 2.66 -7.04
CA PRO A 60 -6.93 1.51 -6.98
C PRO A 60 -8.11 1.64 -7.95
N GLU A 61 -8.61 0.51 -8.44
CA GLU A 61 -9.74 0.51 -9.35
C GLU A 61 -11.01 1.03 -8.64
N PRO A 62 -11.88 1.78 -9.33
CA PRO A 62 -13.08 2.35 -8.73
C PRO A 62 -13.98 1.32 -8.03
N ASP A 63 -14.13 0.12 -8.60
CA ASP A 63 -14.96 -0.92 -8.01
C ASP A 63 -14.35 -1.52 -6.73
N ARG A 64 -13.02 -1.59 -6.66
CA ARG A 64 -12.32 -1.98 -5.43
C ARG A 64 -12.52 -0.93 -4.34
N LEU A 65 -12.48 0.36 -4.69
CA LEU A 65 -12.77 1.44 -3.75
C LEU A 65 -14.21 1.40 -3.24
N LYS A 66 -15.20 1.08 -4.09
CA LYS A 66 -16.60 0.90 -3.66
C LYS A 66 -16.72 -0.20 -2.61
N ILE A 67 -16.03 -1.33 -2.80
CA ILE A 67 -16.03 -2.43 -1.84
C ILE A 67 -15.40 -2.01 -0.51
N ILE A 68 -14.23 -1.35 -0.57
CA ILE A 68 -13.50 -0.88 0.62
C ILE A 68 -14.32 0.13 1.41
N ARG A 69 -14.94 1.12 0.74
CA ARG A 69 -15.70 2.20 1.38
C ARG A 69 -17.15 1.82 1.73
N GLY A 70 -17.65 0.72 1.17
CA GLY A 70 -18.97 0.17 1.46
C GLY A 70 -18.89 -0.98 2.46
N ARG A 71 -18.97 -2.22 1.95
CA ARG A 71 -19.04 -3.43 2.76
C ARG A 71 -17.94 -3.51 3.82
N VAL A 72 -16.67 -3.29 3.43
CA VAL A 72 -15.53 -3.43 4.34
C VAL A 72 -15.58 -2.36 5.43
N ALA A 73 -15.85 -1.10 5.05
CA ALA A 73 -15.94 -0.02 6.03
C ALA A 73 -17.07 -0.22 7.04
N ARG A 74 -18.22 -0.74 6.60
CA ARG A 74 -19.34 -1.12 7.47
C ARG A 74 -18.95 -2.20 8.48
N GLU A 75 -18.32 -3.28 8.02
CA GLU A 75 -17.84 -4.36 8.92
C GLU A 75 -16.79 -3.82 9.92
N ILE A 76 -15.89 -2.92 9.49
CA ILE A 76 -14.91 -2.28 10.39
C ILE A 76 -15.58 -1.34 11.40
N ALA A 77 -16.66 -0.65 11.01
CA ALA A 77 -17.34 0.33 11.87
C ALA A 77 -17.93 -0.29 13.14
N GLU A 78 -18.26 -1.59 13.12
CA GLU A 78 -18.73 -2.33 14.31
C GLU A 78 -17.69 -2.31 15.43
N THR A 79 -16.40 -2.35 15.10
CA THR A 79 -15.29 -2.36 16.07
C THR A 79 -14.58 -1.00 16.17
N TYR A 80 -14.46 -0.27 15.06
CA TYR A 80 -13.70 0.98 14.94
C TYR A 80 -14.50 2.06 14.19
N PRO A 81 -15.56 2.61 14.80
CA PRO A 81 -16.49 3.52 14.12
C PRO A 81 -15.82 4.82 13.63
N GLU A 82 -14.97 5.44 14.45
CA GLU A 82 -14.29 6.68 14.10
C GLU A 82 -13.25 6.49 12.97
N PHE A 83 -12.57 5.34 12.96
CA PHE A 83 -11.66 4.98 11.88
C PHE A 83 -12.41 4.76 10.57
N ALA A 84 -13.52 4.01 10.60
CA ALA A 84 -14.34 3.79 9.42
C ALA A 84 -14.85 5.11 8.83
N ALA A 85 -15.30 6.04 9.67
CA ALA A 85 -15.76 7.36 9.22
C ALA A 85 -14.64 8.22 8.63
N THR A 86 -13.51 8.34 9.33
CA THR A 86 -12.45 9.31 8.97
C THR A 86 -11.48 8.80 7.90
N LYS A 87 -11.17 7.49 7.89
CA LYS A 87 -10.18 6.89 6.98
C LYS A 87 -10.81 6.16 5.81
N LEU A 88 -11.99 5.57 6.01
CA LEU A 88 -12.68 4.82 4.95
C LEU A 88 -13.89 5.58 4.37
N GLY A 89 -14.30 6.71 4.97
CA GLY A 89 -15.40 7.53 4.48
C GLY A 89 -16.78 6.92 4.75
N TYR A 90 -16.91 6.06 5.77
CA TYR A 90 -18.19 5.46 6.14
C TYR A 90 -19.10 6.49 6.83
N GLN A 91 -20.31 6.69 6.31
CA GLN A 91 -21.26 7.68 6.82
C GLN A 91 -22.42 7.07 7.61
N GLY A 92 -22.31 5.79 7.99
CA GLY A 92 -23.44 5.01 8.49
C GLY A 92 -24.31 4.49 7.34
N ASP A 93 -25.14 3.49 7.63
CA ASP A 93 -26.15 3.06 6.69
C ASP A 93 -27.28 4.11 6.74
N SER A 94 -27.36 4.96 5.71
CA SER A 94 -28.51 5.84 5.54
C SER A 94 -29.77 4.97 5.56
N ALA A 95 -30.65 5.20 6.53
CA ALA A 95 -31.96 4.58 6.57
C ALA A 95 -32.79 5.18 5.42
N ASP A 96 -32.94 4.42 4.33
CA ASP A 96 -34.13 4.50 3.47
C ASP A 96 -35.25 3.65 4.10
#